data_AF-A0A3Q9RNL8-F1
#
_entry.id   AF-A0A3Q9RNL8-F1
#
_cell.length_a   1.000
_cell.length_b   1.000
_cell.length_c   1.000
_cell.angle_alpha   90.00
_cell.angle_beta   90.00
_cell.angle_gamma   90.00
#
_symmetry.space_group_name_H-M   'P 1'
#
loop_
_entity.id
_entity.type
_entity.pdbx_description
1 polymer ?
#
loop_
_entity_poly.entity_id
_entity_poly.type
_entity_poly.pdbx_seq_one_letter_code
_entity_poly.pdbx_strand_id
1 'polypeptide(L)' 'MYLIKWIENGKEKSFVADAWIVRDVYQEELAAKGIHFTTELI' A
#
# COMPACT_ATOMS: atom_id res chain seq x y z
N MET A 1 -0.25 -3.00 -12.98
CA MET A 1 -0.33 -3.43 -11.55
C MET A 1 -0.21 -2.18 -10.68
N TYR A 2 -0.44 -2.26 -9.36
CA TYR A 2 -0.34 -1.11 -8.46
C TYR A 2 0.71 -1.35 -7.40
N LEU A 3 1.71 -0.48 -7.32
CA LEU A 3 2.77 -0.54 -6.32
C LEU A 3 2.40 0.36 -5.14
N ILE A 4 2.24 -0.22 -3.96
CA ILE A 4 1.97 0.47 -2.70
C ILE A 4 3.26 0.46 -1.88
N LYS A 5 3.67 1.62 -1.36
CA LYS A 5 4.88 1.78 -0.53
C LYS A 5 4.54 2.48 0.78
N TRP A 6 5.16 2.06 1.88
CA TRP A 6 5.02 2.72 3.18
C TRP A 6 6.27 2.52 4.04
N ILE A 7 6.39 3.30 5.11
CA ILE A 7 7.43 3.15 6.12
C ILE A 7 6.82 2.49 7.35
N GLU A 8 7.42 1.39 7.80
CA GLU A 8 7.02 0.69 9.03
C GLU A 8 8.28 0.39 9.85
N ASN A 9 8.32 0.83 11.11
CA ASN A 9 9.46 0.65 12.01
C ASN A 9 10.79 1.15 11.40
N GLY A 10 10.76 2.27 10.66
CA GLY A 10 11.93 2.86 10.02
C GLY A 10 12.44 2.09 8.79
N LYS A 11 11.70 1.09 8.30
CA LYS A 11 12.03 0.33 7.09
C LYS A 11 11.00 0.58 6.00
N GLU A 12 11.48 0.70 4.76
CA GLU A 12 10.59 0.75 3.60
C GLU A 12 9.99 -0.64 3.35
N LYS A 13 8.68 -0.64 3.14
CA LYS A 13 7.87 -1.80 2.79
C LYS A 13 7.13 -1.50 1.50
N SER A 14 6.89 -2.53 0.72
CA SER A 14 6.10 -2.42 -0.50
C SER A 14 5.24 -3.66 -0.75
N PHE A 15 4.15 -3.44 -1.48
CA PHE A 15 3.23 -4.46 -1.91
C PHE A 15 2.77 -4.17 -3.34
N VAL A 16 2.67 -5.18 -4.18
CA VAL A 16 2.17 -5.05 -5.55
C VAL A 16 0.81 -5.72 -5.66
N ALA A 17 -0.19 -4.96 -6.08
CA ALA A 17 -1.54 -5.44 -6.33
C ALA A 17 -1.80 -5.64 -7.82
N ASP A 18 -2.26 -6.83 -8.20
CA ASP A 18 -2.54 -7.19 -9.60
C ASP A 18 -3.82 -6.54 -10.14
N ALA A 19 -4.77 -6.21 -9.25
CA ALA A 19 -6.05 -5.62 -9.59
C ALA A 19 -6.35 -4.39 -8.72
N TRP A 20 -7.19 -3.49 -9.24
CA TRP A 20 -7.58 -2.25 -8.55
C TRP A 20 -8.29 -2.54 -7.21
N ILE A 21 -9.08 -3.60 -7.14
CA ILE A 21 -9.81 -3.96 -5.92
C ILE A 21 -8.86 -4.44 -4.80
N VAL A 22 -7.78 -5.15 -5.15
CA VAL A 22 -6.77 -5.60 -4.19
C VAL A 22 -6.00 -4.40 -3.64
N ARG A 23 -5.69 -3.41 -4.51
CA ARG A 23 -5.10 -2.15 -4.08
C ARG A 23 -5.99 -1.46 -3.05
N ASP A 24 -7.27 -1.28 -3.34
CA ASP A 24 -8.18 -0.50 -2.49
C ASP A 24 -8.37 -1.16 -1.11
N VAL A 25 -8.57 -2.48 -1.07
CA VAL A 25 -8.66 -3.22 0.19
C VAL A 25 -7.39 -3.05 1.03
N TYR A 26 -6.21 -3.15 0.42
CA TYR A 26 -4.95 -3.01 1.14
C TYR A 26 -4.71 -1.57 1.65
N GLN A 27 -5.11 -0.57 0.86
CA GLN A 27 -5.06 0.83 1.27
C GLN A 27 -5.96 1.11 2.49
N GLU A 28 -7.17 0.53 2.52
CA GLU A 28 -8.06 0.64 3.68
C GLU A 28 -7.46 -0.02 4.93
N GLU A 29 -6.80 -1.19 4.79
CA GLU A 29 -6.12 -1.84 5.92
C GLU A 29 -4.96 -1.01 6.48
N LEU A 30 -4.15 -0.39 5.61
CA LEU A 30 -3.06 0.50 6.03
C LEU A 30 -3.59 1.77 6.70
N ALA A 31 -4.65 2.37 6.14
CA ALA A 31 -5.31 3.54 6.73
C ALA A 31 -5.92 3.22 8.10
N ALA A 32 -6.55 2.06 8.27
CA ALA A 32 -7.08 1.60 9.55
C ALA A 32 -5.99 1.40 10.62
N LYS A 33 -4.75 1.12 10.21
CA LYS A 33 -3.57 1.03 11.08
C LYS A 33 -2.91 2.40 11.32
N GLY A 34 -3.43 3.49 10.75
CA GLY A 34 -2.82 4.81 10.81
C GLY A 34 -1.50 4.92 10.05
N ILE A 35 -1.25 4.02 9.09
CA ILE A 35 -0.04 3.99 8.28
C ILE A 35 -0.24 4.89 7.06
N HIS A 36 0.67 5.85 6.89
CA HIS A 36 0.73 6.63 5.66
C HIS A 36 1.44 5.85 4.56
N PHE A 37 0.83 5.82 3.38
CA PHE A 37 1.33 5.09 2.21
C PHE A 37 1.24 5.95 0.94
N THR A 38 2.03 5.56 -0.05
CA THR A 38 1.98 6.10 -1.42
C THR A 38 1.64 4.98 -2.38
N THR A 39 0.95 5.28 -3.48
CA THR A 39 0.62 4.29 -4.50
C THR A 39 0.89 4.81 -5.90
N GLU A 40 1.49 3.96 -6.72
CA GLU A 40 1.92 4.27 -8.09
C GLU A 40 1.40 3.18 -9.05
N LEU A 41 0.99 3.57 -10.26
CA LEU A 41 0.65 2.63 -11.33
C LEU A 41 1.94 2.17 -12.01
N ILE A 42 2.12 0.85 -12.14
CA ILE A 42 3.28 0.23 -12.79
C ILE A 42 2.88 -0.79 -13.86
#